data_AF-A0A0G1TD03-F1
#
_entry.id   AF-A0A0G1TD03-F1
#
_cell.length_a   1.000
_cell.length_b   1.000
_cell.length_c   1.000
_cell.angle_alpha   90.00
_cell.angle_beta   90.00
_cell.angle_gamma   90.00
#
_symmetry.space_group_name_H-M   'P 1'
#
loop_
_entity.id
_entity.type
_entity.pdbx_description
1 polymer ?
#
loop_
_entity_poly.entity_id
_entity_poly.type
_entity_poly.pdbx_seq_one_letter_code
_entity_poly.pdbx_strand_id
1 'polypeptide(L)'
;MTYQGGEFSISQLLEELKVRIKEEKVQTLADYEAIIDDLIEDKKRYGFFSENEDLQQVRANLKSSWPDMEKGLEHISKLLV
;
A
#
# COMPACT_ATOMS: atom_id res chain seq x y z
N MET A 1 23.36 11.46 -9.93
CA MET A 1 21.96 11.90 -10.16
C MET A 1 21.22 11.68 -8.87
N THR A 2 21.12 12.71 -8.03
CA THR A 2 20.26 12.69 -6.85
C THR A 2 18.82 12.73 -7.36
N TYR A 3 18.08 11.64 -7.20
CA TYR A 3 16.63 11.65 -7.39
C TYR A 3 16.09 12.77 -6.52
N GLN A 4 15.65 13.87 -7.15
CA GLN A 4 14.94 14.93 -6.44
C GLN A 4 13.75 14.27 -5.78
N GLY A 5 13.64 14.45 -4.46
CA GLY A 5 12.52 13.99 -3.66
C GLY A 5 11.22 14.47 -4.27
N GLY A 6 10.61 13.62 -5.10
CA GLY A 6 9.19 13.71 -5.36
C GLY A 6 8.54 13.40 -4.03
N GLU A 7 7.83 14.37 -3.48
CA GLU A 7 6.92 14.16 -2.36
C GLU A 7 6.11 12.89 -2.65
N PHE A 8 6.48 11.79 -1.99
CA PHE A 8 5.92 10.48 -2.28
C PHE A 8 4.48 10.53 -1.80
N SER A 9 3.56 10.77 -2.73
CA SER A 9 2.18 11.07 -2.40
C SER A 9 1.47 9.79 -1.97
N ILE A 10 0.55 9.89 -1.01
CA ILE A 10 -0.28 8.75 -0.55
C ILE A 10 -0.91 7.99 -1.73
N SER A 11 -1.26 8.70 -2.81
CA SER A 11 -1.76 8.10 -4.06
C SER A 11 -0.80 7.08 -4.68
N GLN A 12 0.51 7.34 -4.69
CA GLN A 12 1.50 6.41 -5.25
C GLN A 12 1.64 5.15 -4.38
N LEU A 13 1.62 5.32 -3.05
CA LEU A 13 1.59 4.18 -2.12
C LEU A 13 0.34 3.33 -2.34
N LEU A 14 -0.81 3.95 -2.57
CA LEU A 14 -2.06 3.23 -2.87
C LEU A 14 -2.00 2.49 -4.20
N GLU A 15 -1.35 3.05 -5.23
CA GLU A 15 -1.15 2.36 -6.51
C GLU A 15 -0.22 1.16 -6.38
N GLU A 16 0.93 1.29 -5.70
CA GLU A 16 1.83 0.17 -5.44
C GLU A 16 1.15 -0.91 -4.59
N LEU A 17 0.42 -0.50 -3.56
CA LEU A 17 -0.34 -1.39 -2.71
C LEU A 17 -1.37 -2.20 -3.53
N LYS A 18 -2.11 -1.54 -4.44
CA LYS A 18 -3.05 -2.23 -5.36
C LYS A 18 -2.37 -3.29 -6.23
N VAL A 19 -1.15 -3.02 -6.70
CA VAL A 19 -0.39 -3.95 -7.54
C VAL A 19 0.01 -5.16 -6.70
N ARG A 20 0.64 -4.94 -5.55
CA ARG A 20 1.09 -6.02 -4.66
C ARG A 20 -0.05 -6.92 -4.19
N ILE A 21 -1.20 -6.33 -3.82
CA ILE A 21 -2.40 -7.09 -3.41
C ILE A 21 -2.87 -8.04 -4.52
N LYS A 22 -2.80 -7.62 -5.78
CA LYS A 22 -3.17 -8.46 -6.92
C LYS A 22 -2.13 -9.55 -7.19
N GLU A 23 -0.85 -9.22 -7.11
CA GLU A 23 0.25 -10.16 -7.34
C GLU A 23 0.32 -11.23 -6.24
N GLU A 24 0.22 -10.82 -4.98
CA GLU A 24 0.27 -11.69 -3.80
C GLU A 24 -1.08 -12.35 -3.49
N LYS A 25 -2.14 -12.04 -4.27
CA LYS A 25 -3.49 -12.58 -4.12
C LYS A 25 -4.03 -12.43 -2.70
N VAL A 26 -3.93 -11.22 -2.16
CA VAL A 26 -4.49 -10.88 -0.84
C VAL A 26 -5.98 -11.16 -0.81
N GLN A 27 -6.42 -11.91 0.21
CA GLN A 27 -7.83 -12.24 0.41
C GLN A 27 -8.35 -11.77 1.78
N THR A 28 -7.45 -11.48 2.72
CA THR A 28 -7.80 -11.10 4.09
C THR A 28 -7.20 -9.76 4.47
N LEU A 29 -7.82 -9.09 5.45
CA LEU A 29 -7.27 -7.87 6.05
C LEU A 29 -5.87 -8.12 6.65
N ALA A 30 -5.61 -9.32 7.19
CA ALA A 30 -4.31 -9.65 7.76
C ALA A 30 -3.21 -9.68 6.68
N ASP A 31 -3.48 -10.27 5.51
CA ASP A 31 -2.53 -10.25 4.39
C ASP A 31 -2.32 -8.82 3.87
N TYR A 32 -3.40 -8.02 3.82
CA TYR A 32 -3.32 -6.61 3.43
C TYR A 32 -2.46 -5.79 4.40
N GLU A 33 -2.62 -5.99 5.71
CA GLU A 33 -1.80 -5.34 6.73
C GLU A 33 -0.33 -5.74 6.60
N ALA A 34 -0.05 -7.02 6.32
CA ALA A 34 1.32 -7.49 6.09
C ALA A 34 1.97 -6.79 4.87
N ILE A 35 1.24 -6.62 3.76
CA ILE A 35 1.75 -5.86 2.60
C ILE A 35 1.98 -4.40 2.94
N ILE A 36 1.12 -3.77 3.74
CA ILE A 36 1.32 -2.38 4.18
C ILE A 36 2.60 -2.26 5.00
N ASP A 37 2.82 -3.15 5.95
CA ASP A 37 4.03 -3.14 6.78
C ASP A 37 5.29 -3.34 5.93
N ASP A 38 5.26 -4.29 4.99
CA ASP A 38 6.37 -4.53 4.06
C ASP A 38 6.63 -3.31 3.17
N LEU A 39 5.58 -2.71 2.60
CA LEU A 39 5.66 -1.50 1.78
C LEU A 39 6.27 -0.34 2.56
N ILE A 40 5.84 -0.12 3.81
CA ILE A 40 6.38 0.96 4.66
C ILE A 40 7.85 0.67 5.01
N GLU A 41 8.20 -0.57 5.34
CA GLU A 41 9.58 -0.94 5.66
C GLU A 41 10.51 -0.74 4.46
N ASP A 42 10.09 -1.17 3.27
CA ASP A 42 10.85 -1.02 2.03
C ASP A 42 11.09 0.47 1.74
N LYS A 43 10.04 1.29 1.79
CA LYS A 43 10.13 2.73 1.52
C LYS A 43 10.97 3.46 2.56
N LYS A 44 10.89 3.05 3.83
CA LYS A 44 11.76 3.54 4.90
C LYS A 44 13.23 3.20 4.61
N ARG A 45 13.51 1.98 4.16
CA ARG A 45 14.88 1.53 3.85
C ARG A 45 15.52 2.30 2.71
N TYR A 46 14.73 2.70 1.71
CA TYR A 46 15.20 3.53 0.61
C TYR A 46 15.22 5.04 0.93
N GLY A 47 14.82 5.44 2.15
CA GLY A 47 14.83 6.84 2.57
C GLY A 47 13.73 7.70 1.93
N PHE A 48 12.61 7.09 1.52
CA PHE A 48 11.49 7.83 0.94
C PHE A 48 10.67 8.59 1.96
N PHE A 49 10.61 8.09 3.20
CA PHE A 49 9.94 8.79 4.29
C PHE A 49 10.89 9.80 4.92
N SER A 50 10.37 10.98 5.22
CA SER A 50 11.09 11.96 6.03
C SER A 50 11.32 11.42 7.44
N GLU A 51 12.38 11.86 8.12
CA GLU A 51 12.63 11.47 9.52
C GLU A 51 11.50 11.89 10.47
N ASN A 52 10.71 12.89 10.07
CA ASN A 52 9.52 13.39 10.79
C ASN A 52 8.20 12.85 10.23
N GLU A 53 8.25 11.93 9.26
CA GLU A 53 7.03 11.38 8.66
C GLU A 53 6.29 10.51 9.68
N ASP A 54 5.00 10.76 9.86
CA ASP A 54 4.19 9.97 10.77
C ASP A 54 3.78 8.65 10.10
N LEU A 55 4.66 7.64 10.20
CA LEU A 55 4.43 6.32 9.62
C LEU A 55 3.15 5.66 10.16
N GLN A 56 2.72 5.99 11.38
CA GLN A 56 1.46 5.50 11.91
C GLN A 56 0.27 6.11 11.18
N GLN A 57 0.33 7.41 10.89
CA GLN A 57 -0.67 8.08 10.06
C GLN A 57 -0.70 7.52 8.64
N VAL A 58 0.47 7.28 8.02
CA VAL A 58 0.54 6.63 6.69
C VAL A 58 -0.10 5.25 6.72
N ARG A 59 0.24 4.42 7.71
CA ARG A 59 -0.36 3.09 7.89
C ARG A 59 -1.86 3.16 8.10
N ALA A 60 -2.35 4.09 8.91
CA ALA A 60 -3.78 4.27 9.15
C ALA A 60 -4.52 4.69 7.87
N ASN A 61 -3.94 5.58 7.06
CA ASN A 61 -4.51 6.00 5.79
C ASN A 61 -4.59 4.85 4.78
N LEU A 62 -3.53 4.04 4.67
CA LEU A 62 -3.51 2.85 3.82
C LEU A 62 -4.52 1.80 4.32
N LYS A 63 -4.58 1.56 5.63
CA LYS A 63 -5.54 0.65 6.25
C LYS A 63 -6.99 1.07 6.00
N SER A 64 -7.28 2.38 6.09
CA SER A 64 -8.61 2.92 5.84
C SER A 64 -9.10 2.71 4.40
N SER A 65 -8.19 2.43 3.46
CA SER A 65 -8.53 2.15 2.06
C SER A 65 -8.91 0.68 1.83
N TRP A 66 -8.76 -0.21 2.82
CA TRP A 66 -9.11 -1.63 2.70
C TRP A 66 -10.52 -1.89 2.15
N PRO A 67 -11.60 -1.25 2.64
CA PRO A 67 -12.96 -1.54 2.17
C PRO A 67 -13.16 -1.26 0.68
N ASP A 68 -12.45 -0.28 0.13
CA ASP A 68 -12.47 0.02 -1.30
C ASP A 68 -11.65 -1.00 -2.11
N MET A 69 -10.53 -1.47 -1.55
CA MET A 69 -9.70 -2.51 -2.18
C MET A 69 -10.42 -3.87 -2.19
N GLU A 70 -11.03 -4.25 -1.07
CA GLU A 70 -11.80 -5.49 -0.90
C GLU A 70 -12.94 -5.58 -1.93
N LYS A 71 -13.72 -4.52 -2.10
CA LYS A 71 -14.76 -4.44 -3.15
C LYS A 71 -14.18 -4.67 -4.55
N GLY A 72 -13.00 -4.11 -4.83
CA GLY A 72 -12.30 -4.31 -6.09
C GLY A 72 -11.86 -5.77 -6.31
N LEU A 73 -11.40 -6.43 -5.25
CA LEU A 73 -10.99 -7.83 -5.28
C LEU A 73 -12.19 -8.78 -5.45
N GLU A 74 -13.29 -8.53 -4.74
CA GLU A 74 -14.53 -9.30 -4.89
C GLU A 74 -15.07 -9.23 -6.33
N HIS A 75 -14.96 -8.06 -6.96
CA HIS A 75 -15.42 -7.88 -8.35
C HIS A 75 -14.55 -8.65 -9.35
N ILE A 76 -13.23 -8.73 -9.11
CA ILE A 76 -12.31 -9.52 -9.94
C ILE A 76 -12.56 -11.03 -9.73
N SER A 77 -12.77 -11.45 -8.48
CA SER A 77 -13.06 -12.86 -8.14
C SER A 77 -14.33 -13.37 -8.84
N LYS A 78 -15.37 -12.54 -8.94
CA LYS A 78 -16.64 -12.89 -9.63
C LYS A 78 -16.54 -12.94 -11.16
N LEU A 79 -15.53 -12.30 -11.76
CA LEU A 79 -15.33 -12.29 -13.22
C LEU A 79 -14.50 -13.48 -13.72
N LEU A 80 -13.89 -14.25 -12.82
CA LEU A 80 -13.07 -15.43 -13.12
C LEU A 80 -13.81 -16.76 -12.91
N VAL A 81 -15.14 -16.72 -12.68
CA VAL A 81 -16.02 -17.89 -12.50
C VAL A 81 -16.88 -18.10 -13.74
#